data_AF-A0A9D4F060-F1
#
_entry.id   AF-A0A9D4F060-F1
#
_cell.length_a   1.000
_cell.length_b   1.000
_cell.length_c   1.000
_cell.angle_alpha   90.00
_cell.angle_beta   90.00
_cell.angle_gamma   90.00
#
_symmetry.space_group_name_H-M   'P 1'
#
loop_
_entity.id
_entity.type
_entity.pdbx_description
1 polymer ?
#
loop_
_entity_poly.entity_id
_entity_poly.type
_entity_poly.pdbx_seq_one_letter_code
_entity_poly.pdbx_strand_id
1 'polypeptide(L)'
;MVKCGQTCPLMKAYAAKQCTERVKCGQTCSLMKAYTAIQCTEKFKCGLTCQLMKAYAVIQCTERVKCGKTCPPMEAYAAIQYTETVKCGQICPPMEAYAVIQCTETVKCGQICPPMEAYAAIKCTERVKCGQIWNFECYKSQQIFT
;
A
#
# COMPACT_ATOMS: atom_id res chain seq x y z
N MET A 1 -1.32 -17.43 7.18
CA MET A 1 0.02 -16.92 6.78
C MET A 1 0.52 -17.81 5.66
N VAL A 2 0.80 -17.25 4.49
CA VAL A 2 1.30 -17.99 3.34
C VAL A 2 2.80 -17.75 3.20
N LYS A 3 3.56 -18.84 3.03
CA LYS A 3 5.00 -18.81 2.81
C LYS A 3 5.29 -19.51 1.48
N CYS A 4 6.00 -18.85 0.57
CA CYS A 4 6.38 -19.45 -0.70
C CYS A 4 7.88 -19.27 -0.93
N GLY A 5 8.55 -20.30 -1.48
CA GLY A 5 9.99 -20.29 -1.72
C GLY A 5 10.40 -19.25 -2.76
N GLN A 6 9.75 -19.27 -3.93
CA GLN A 6 10.03 -18.33 -5.03
C GLN A 6 8.87 -17.35 -5.21
N THR A 7 7.71 -17.85 -5.61
CA THR A 7 6.54 -17.03 -5.98
C THR A 7 5.33 -17.37 -5.11
N CYS A 8 4.60 -16.36 -4.61
CA CYS A 8 3.27 -16.61 -4.05
C CYS A 8 2.16 -16.32 -5.08
N PRO A 9 1.17 -17.20 -5.22
CA PRO A 9 0.07 -17.03 -6.15
C PRO A 9 -0.88 -15.91 -5.73
N LEU A 10 -1.72 -15.50 -6.69
CA LEU A 10 -2.79 -14.53 -6.51
C LEU A 10 -3.66 -14.89 -5.30
N MET A 11 -3.90 -13.91 -4.42
CA MET A 11 -4.88 -14.04 -3.34
C MET A 11 -6.02 -13.07 -3.58
N LYS A 12 -7.23 -13.56 -3.36
CA LYS A 12 -8.44 -12.76 -3.47
C LYS A 12 -9.24 -12.95 -2.19
N ALA A 13 -9.47 -11.85 -1.48
CA ALA A 13 -10.39 -11.80 -0.36
C ALA A 13 -11.69 -11.12 -0.83
N TYR A 14 -12.76 -11.89 -0.91
CA TYR A 14 -14.10 -11.39 -1.21
C TYR A 14 -14.92 -11.34 0.08
N ALA A 15 -15.39 -10.15 0.47
CA ALA A 15 -16.34 -9.91 1.56
C ALA A 15 -16.01 -10.58 2.91
N ALA A 16 -15.29 -9.87 3.79
CA ALA A 16 -15.01 -10.35 5.14
C ALA A 16 -15.27 -9.28 6.20
N LYS A 17 -15.89 -9.65 7.33
CA LYS A 17 -15.95 -8.75 8.49
C LYS A 17 -14.55 -8.34 8.94
N GLN A 18 -13.65 -9.31 9.01
CA GLN A 18 -12.23 -9.11 9.29
C GLN A 18 -11.41 -9.95 8.33
N CYS A 19 -10.46 -9.31 7.65
CA CYS A 19 -9.48 -9.97 6.81
C CYS A 19 -8.09 -9.72 7.42
N THR A 20 -7.31 -10.79 7.61
CA THR A 20 -5.92 -10.66 8.04
C THR A 20 -5.04 -11.58 7.22
N GLU A 21 -4.29 -10.98 6.30
CA GLU A 21 -3.41 -11.71 5.40
C GLU A 21 -1.95 -11.42 5.71
N ARG A 22 -1.14 -12.48 5.68
CA ARG A 22 0.31 -12.38 5.86
C ARG A 22 0.98 -13.25 4.83
N VAL A 23 1.70 -12.63 3.91
CA VAL A 23 2.41 -13.31 2.83
C VAL A 23 3.90 -13.04 2.94
N LYS A 24 4.69 -14.12 2.89
CA LYS A 24 6.15 -14.04 2.82
C LYS A 24 6.64 -14.88 1.65
N CYS A 25 7.26 -14.26 0.66
CA CYS A 25 7.85 -14.97 -0.48
C CYS A 25 9.32 -14.64 -0.65
N GLY A 26 10.11 -15.61 -1.12
CA GLY A 26 11.55 -15.46 -1.28
C GLY A 26 11.95 -14.59 -2.46
N GLN A 27 11.16 -14.54 -3.54
CA GLN A 27 11.44 -13.69 -4.70
C GLN A 27 10.28 -12.72 -4.97
N THR A 28 9.13 -13.23 -5.43
CA THR A 28 8.03 -12.38 -5.92
C THR A 28 6.70 -12.73 -5.30
N CYS A 29 5.91 -11.74 -4.89
CA CYS A 29 4.50 -11.97 -4.52
C CYS A 29 3.62 -11.33 -5.59
N SER A 30 2.68 -12.11 -6.11
CA SER A 30 1.72 -11.67 -7.12
C SER A 30 0.46 -11.07 -6.49
N LEU A 31 -0.22 -10.26 -7.30
CA LEU A 31 -1.38 -9.40 -7.03
C LEU A 31 -2.33 -9.93 -5.93
N MET A 32 -2.63 -9.07 -4.95
CA MET A 32 -3.75 -9.30 -4.01
C MET A 32 -4.87 -8.29 -4.31
N LYS A 33 -6.12 -8.77 -4.24
CA LYS A 33 -7.30 -7.91 -4.27
C LYS A 33 -8.16 -8.17 -3.05
N ALA A 34 -8.37 -7.15 -2.23
CA ALA A 34 -9.38 -7.13 -1.18
C ALA A 34 -10.58 -6.33 -1.68
N TYR A 35 -11.78 -6.90 -1.63
CA TYR A 35 -12.95 -6.29 -2.29
C TYR A 35 -13.95 -5.60 -1.37
N THR A 36 -14.15 -6.12 -0.17
CA THR A 36 -15.08 -5.55 0.82
C THR A 36 -14.70 -6.05 2.21
N ALA A 37 -14.37 -5.15 3.13
CA ALA A 37 -14.13 -5.52 4.51
C ALA A 37 -14.43 -4.40 5.52
N ILE A 38 -14.84 -4.76 6.74
CA ILE A 38 -14.93 -3.76 7.83
C ILE A 38 -13.51 -3.46 8.32
N GLN A 39 -12.71 -4.50 8.54
CA GLN A 39 -11.30 -4.37 8.90
C GLN A 39 -10.45 -5.29 8.05
N CYS A 40 -9.47 -4.72 7.34
CA CYS A 40 -8.46 -5.48 6.60
C CYS A 40 -7.08 -5.14 7.13
N THR A 41 -6.26 -6.16 7.40
CA THR A 41 -4.85 -6.00 7.73
C THR A 41 -4.01 -6.93 6.89
N GLU A 42 -3.21 -6.36 6.00
CA GLU A 42 -2.38 -7.12 5.09
C GLU A 42 -0.90 -6.82 5.30
N LYS A 43 -0.09 -7.88 5.37
CA LYS A 43 1.36 -7.77 5.54
C LYS A 43 2.09 -8.61 4.51
N PHE A 44 2.89 -7.95 3.68
CA PHE A 44 3.66 -8.56 2.62
C PHE A 44 5.14 -8.39 2.83
N LYS A 45 5.87 -9.48 2.64
CA LYS A 45 7.33 -9.47 2.65
C LYS A 45 7.88 -10.30 1.49
N CYS A 46 8.53 -9.62 0.55
CA CYS A 46 9.12 -10.23 -0.64
C CYS A 46 10.62 -10.00 -0.67
N GLY A 47 11.39 -10.99 -1.12
CA GLY A 47 12.84 -10.84 -1.25
C GLY A 47 13.27 -9.94 -2.41
N LEU A 48 12.50 -9.88 -3.51
CA LEU A 48 12.83 -9.06 -4.67
C LEU A 48 11.70 -8.08 -4.99
N THR A 49 10.58 -8.58 -5.50
CA THR A 49 9.52 -7.76 -6.07
C THR A 49 8.16 -8.09 -5.49
N CYS A 50 7.32 -7.08 -5.35
CA CYS A 50 5.90 -7.24 -5.06
C CYS A 50 5.12 -6.72 -6.27
N GLN A 51 4.00 -7.35 -6.61
CA GLN A 51 3.11 -6.90 -7.69
C GLN A 51 1.78 -6.37 -7.13
N LEU A 52 1.19 -5.43 -7.89
CA LEU A 52 0.03 -4.55 -7.64
C LEU A 52 -0.87 -4.96 -6.43
N MET A 53 -1.23 -3.99 -5.60
CA MET A 53 -2.19 -4.19 -4.50
C MET A 53 -3.40 -3.32 -4.73
N LYS A 54 -4.60 -3.91 -4.65
CA LYS A 54 -5.84 -3.15 -4.75
C LYS A 54 -6.76 -3.49 -3.59
N ALA A 55 -7.13 -2.48 -2.83
CA ALA A 55 -8.19 -2.56 -1.83
C ALA A 55 -9.42 -1.79 -2.33
N TYR A 56 -10.57 -2.45 -2.33
CA TYR A 56 -11.85 -1.86 -2.65
C TYR A 56 -12.75 -1.89 -1.41
N ALA A 57 -13.46 -0.79 -1.16
CA ALA A 57 -14.54 -0.64 -0.18
C ALA A 57 -14.22 -1.22 1.21
N VAL A 58 -13.35 -0.53 1.97
CA VAL A 58 -12.94 -0.95 3.31
C VAL A 58 -13.19 0.13 4.34
N ILE A 59 -13.81 -0.21 5.48
CA ILE A 59 -13.98 0.79 6.56
C ILE A 59 -12.61 1.15 7.16
N GLN A 60 -11.83 0.15 7.56
CA GLN A 60 -10.46 0.31 8.03
C GLN A 60 -9.52 -0.65 7.31
N CYS A 61 -8.57 -0.12 6.53
CA CYS A 61 -7.53 -0.93 5.91
C CYS A 61 -6.15 -0.55 6.47
N THR A 62 -5.34 -1.55 6.78
CA THR A 62 -3.92 -1.38 7.09
C THR A 62 -3.07 -2.28 6.21
N GLU A 63 -2.29 -1.68 5.33
CA GLU A 63 -1.43 -2.38 4.41
C GLU A 63 0.03 -2.12 4.74
N ARG A 64 0.82 -3.20 4.81
CA ARG A 64 2.26 -3.10 5.03
C ARG A 64 3.00 -3.94 4.02
N VAL A 65 3.76 -3.29 3.16
CA VAL A 65 4.51 -3.93 2.09
C VAL A 65 6.00 -3.72 2.31
N LYS A 66 6.77 -4.82 2.28
CA LYS A 66 8.23 -4.79 2.34
C LYS A 66 8.82 -5.63 1.22
N CYS A 67 9.55 -5.01 0.30
CA CYS A 67 10.17 -5.70 -0.84
C CYS A 67 11.67 -5.38 -0.88
N GLY A 68 12.50 -6.36 -1.25
CA GLY A 68 13.96 -6.16 -1.26
C GLY A 68 14.47 -5.27 -2.40
N LYS A 69 13.73 -5.14 -3.51
CA LYS A 69 14.05 -4.21 -4.60
C LYS A 69 12.90 -3.26 -4.89
N THR A 70 11.78 -3.78 -5.40
CA THR A 70 10.69 -2.95 -5.94
C THR A 70 9.37 -3.31 -5.28
N CYS A 71 8.64 -2.31 -4.80
CA CYS A 71 7.27 -2.49 -4.32
C CYS A 71 6.24 -2.25 -5.44
N PRO A 72 4.98 -2.68 -5.24
CA PRO A 72 3.95 -2.60 -6.27
C PRO A 72 3.15 -1.30 -6.18
N PRO A 73 2.67 -0.74 -7.30
CA PRO A 73 1.68 0.34 -7.22
C PRO A 73 0.54 -0.10 -6.31
N MET A 74 0.03 0.84 -5.53
CA MET A 74 -1.06 0.58 -4.60
C MET A 74 -2.18 1.55 -4.86
N GLU A 75 -3.37 0.98 -4.91
CA GLU A 75 -4.59 1.71 -5.18
C GLU A 75 -5.62 1.35 -4.10
N ALA A 76 -6.08 2.38 -3.39
CA ALA A 76 -7.16 2.25 -2.42
C ALA A 76 -8.41 2.95 -2.96
N TYR A 77 -9.50 2.19 -3.10
CA TYR A 77 -10.79 2.70 -3.56
C TYR A 77 -11.82 2.63 -2.44
N ALA A 78 -12.34 3.80 -2.04
CA ALA A 78 -13.39 3.96 -1.04
C ALA A 78 -13.03 3.39 0.34
N ALA A 79 -12.44 4.22 1.20
CA ALA A 79 -12.15 3.83 2.58
C ALA A 79 -12.48 4.92 3.60
N ILE A 80 -12.90 4.54 4.80
CA ILE A 80 -13.05 5.54 5.88
C ILE A 80 -11.67 5.85 6.47
N GLN A 81 -10.90 4.80 6.79
CA GLN A 81 -9.53 4.92 7.27
C GLN A 81 -8.62 3.98 6.50
N TYR A 82 -7.61 4.56 5.87
CA TYR A 82 -6.59 3.84 5.13
C TYR A 82 -5.22 4.14 5.72
N THR A 83 -4.46 3.11 6.07
CA THR A 83 -3.08 3.26 6.53
C THR A 83 -2.16 2.39 5.72
N GLU A 84 -1.19 3.00 5.07
CA GLU A 84 -0.24 2.31 4.23
C GLU A 84 1.19 2.50 4.73
N THR A 85 1.97 1.42 4.71
CA THR A 85 3.41 1.51 4.95
C THR A 85 4.18 0.69 3.94
N VAL A 86 5.01 1.37 3.16
CA VAL A 86 5.79 0.78 2.08
C VAL A 86 7.28 0.89 2.37
N LYS A 87 7.99 -0.22 2.25
CA LYS A 87 9.45 -0.27 2.42
C LYS A 87 10.10 -1.05 1.28
N CYS A 88 10.78 -0.34 0.39
CA CYS A 88 11.45 -0.93 -0.78
C CYS A 88 12.96 -0.72 -0.69
N GLY A 89 13.74 -1.73 -1.05
CA GLY A 89 15.20 -1.61 -1.06
C GLY A 89 15.75 -0.70 -2.16
N GLN A 90 15.00 -0.48 -3.25
CA GLN A 90 15.42 0.40 -4.35
C GLN A 90 14.31 1.36 -4.77
N ILE A 91 13.21 0.84 -5.32
CA ILE A 91 12.20 1.64 -6.01
C ILE A 91 10.87 1.50 -5.31
N CYS A 92 10.27 2.63 -4.92
CA CYS A 92 8.86 2.67 -4.60
C CYS A 92 8.02 3.02 -5.84
N PRO A 93 6.76 2.58 -5.87
CA PRO A 93 5.79 2.85 -6.93
C PRO A 93 4.81 3.95 -6.53
N PRO A 94 4.09 4.55 -7.49
CA PRO A 94 3.07 5.54 -7.19
C PRO A 94 1.99 4.94 -6.29
N MET A 95 1.41 5.80 -5.45
CA MET A 95 0.31 5.46 -4.56
C MET A 95 -0.86 6.38 -4.88
N GLU A 96 -2.03 5.76 -5.03
CA GLU A 96 -3.26 6.43 -5.40
C GLU A 96 -4.37 6.08 -4.41
N ALA A 97 -4.91 7.12 -3.76
CA ALA A 97 -6.04 6.98 -2.84
C ALA A 97 -7.28 7.70 -3.41
N TYR A 98 -8.34 6.93 -3.62
CA TYR A 98 -9.62 7.40 -4.17
C TYR A 98 -10.73 7.30 -3.13
N ALA A 99 -11.44 8.42 -2.90
CA ALA A 99 -12.59 8.49 -1.99
C ALA A 99 -12.26 7.99 -0.56
N VAL A 100 -11.23 8.56 0.06
CA VAL A 100 -10.75 8.13 1.39
C VAL A 100 -10.96 9.23 2.42
N ILE A 101 -11.74 8.98 3.48
CA ILE A 101 -11.97 10.02 4.50
C ILE A 101 -10.66 10.37 5.22
N GLN A 102 -9.92 9.38 5.69
CA GLN A 102 -8.61 9.57 6.33
C GLN A 102 -7.58 8.61 5.77
N CYS A 103 -6.47 9.15 5.27
CA CYS A 103 -5.33 8.36 4.81
C CYS A 103 -4.04 8.70 5.58
N THR A 104 -3.23 7.68 5.86
CA THR A 104 -1.88 7.85 6.41
C THR A 104 -0.92 6.96 5.63
N GLU A 105 0.01 7.57 4.93
CA GLU A 105 0.90 6.87 4.01
C GLU A 105 2.34 7.10 4.43
N THR A 106 3.09 6.01 4.60
CA THR A 106 4.51 6.06 4.97
C THR A 106 5.35 5.26 4.01
N VAL A 107 6.22 5.94 3.28
CA VAL A 107 7.02 5.35 2.20
C VAL A 107 8.50 5.46 2.55
N LYS A 108 9.22 4.34 2.47
CA LYS A 108 10.68 4.31 2.61
C LYS A 108 11.31 3.55 1.45
N CYS A 109 12.09 4.23 0.63
CA CYS A 109 12.73 3.68 -0.56
C CYS A 109 14.24 3.84 -0.44
N GLY A 110 15.01 2.86 -0.90
CA GLY A 110 16.46 2.96 -0.91
C GLY A 110 17.01 3.93 -1.96
N GLN A 111 16.29 4.19 -3.05
CA GLN A 111 16.74 5.05 -4.15
C GLN A 111 15.65 6.02 -4.62
N ILE A 112 14.54 5.51 -5.17
CA ILE A 112 13.56 6.32 -5.90
C ILE A 112 12.20 6.34 -5.19
N CYS A 113 11.64 7.53 -5.01
CA CYS A 113 10.24 7.73 -4.63
C CYS A 113 9.48 8.40 -5.78
N PRO A 114 8.32 7.87 -6.18
CA PRO A 114 7.44 8.47 -7.19
C PRO A 114 6.41 9.42 -6.56
N PRO A 115 5.59 10.10 -7.37
CA PRO A 115 4.46 10.89 -6.88
C PRO A 115 3.44 10.06 -6.11
N MET A 116 2.74 10.75 -5.21
CA MET A 116 1.65 10.25 -4.39
C MET A 116 0.43 11.14 -4.65
N GLU A 117 -0.71 10.52 -4.90
CA GLU A 117 -1.92 11.21 -5.36
C GLU A 117 -3.16 10.78 -4.57
N ALA A 118 -3.81 11.74 -3.94
CA ALA A 118 -5.08 11.55 -3.24
C ALA A 118 -6.18 12.35 -3.97
N TYR A 119 -7.13 11.67 -4.59
CA TYR A 119 -8.08 12.30 -5.52
C TYR A 119 -9.37 12.77 -4.85
N ALA A 120 -9.74 12.21 -3.71
CA ALA A 120 -10.94 12.59 -2.96
C ALA A 120 -10.76 12.21 -1.50
N ALA A 121 -9.81 12.87 -0.83
CA ALA A 121 -9.57 12.65 0.59
C ALA A 121 -9.95 13.85 1.44
N ILE A 122 -10.55 13.60 2.60
CA ILE A 122 -10.85 14.68 3.56
C ILE A 122 -9.57 15.05 4.33
N LYS A 123 -8.77 14.04 4.70
CA LYS A 123 -7.48 14.25 5.37
C LYS A 123 -6.48 13.16 4.98
N CYS A 124 -5.35 13.59 4.43
CA CYS A 124 -4.23 12.71 4.14
C CYS A 124 -2.96 13.19 4.83
N THR A 125 -2.17 12.25 5.32
CA THR A 125 -0.85 12.51 5.92
C THR A 125 0.16 11.59 5.28
N GLU A 126 1.13 12.18 4.61
CA GLU A 126 2.13 11.46 3.83
C GLU A 126 3.51 11.67 4.44
N ARG A 127 4.30 10.59 4.53
CA ARG A 127 5.69 10.63 4.99
C ARG A 127 6.56 9.80 4.06
N VAL A 128 7.36 10.47 3.25
CA VAL A 128 8.21 9.84 2.25
C VAL A 128 9.68 10.00 2.64
N LYS A 129 10.44 8.89 2.58
CA LYS A 129 11.90 8.89 2.75
C LYS A 129 12.56 8.09 1.63
N CYS A 130 13.36 8.76 0.81
CA CYS A 130 14.13 8.16 -0.28
C CYS A 130 15.61 8.04 0.10
N GLY A 131 16.43 7.48 -0.80
CA GLY A 131 17.89 7.38 -0.65
C GLY A 131 18.61 8.73 -0.61
N GLN A 132 19.84 8.79 -1.15
CA GLN A 132 20.74 9.96 -1.03
C GLN A 132 20.24 11.28 -1.66
N ILE A 133 19.06 11.30 -2.29
CA ILE A 133 18.40 12.55 -2.68
C ILE A 133 17.28 12.79 -1.67
N TRP A 134 17.62 13.57 -0.65
CA TRP A 134 16.66 14.13 0.28
C TRP A 134 15.97 15.29 -0.41
N ASN A 135 14.67 15.15 -0.64
CA ASN A 135 13.65 16.20 -0.54
C ASN A 135 12.42 15.70 -1.28
N PHE A 136 11.32 15.55 -0.56
CA PHE A 136 10.14 16.39 -0.69
C PHE A 136 9.22 15.96 0.45
N GLU A 137 9.15 16.78 1.51
CA GLU A 137 8.00 16.74 2.41
C GLU A 137 6.80 17.26 1.61
N CYS A 138 6.13 16.38 0.87
CA CYS A 138 4.81 16.69 0.33
C CYS A 138 3.80 16.66 1.48
N TYR A 139 3.59 17.81 2.12
CA TYR A 139 2.34 18.05 2.85
C TYR A 139 1.28 18.43 1.83
N LYS A 140 0.70 17.47 1.11
CA LYS A 140 -0.55 17.69 0.38
C LYS A 140 -1.71 17.45 1.33
N SER A 141 -2.14 18.48 2.06
CA SER A 141 -3.51 18.50 2.58
C SER A 141 -4.43 19.02 1.48
N GLN A 142 -4.86 18.15 0.56
CA GLN A 142 -5.98 18.51 -0.30
C GLN A 142 -7.27 18.39 0.52
N GLN A 143 -7.76 19.51 1.03
CA GLN A 143 -9.16 19.63 1.43
C GLN A 143 -9.96 19.86 0.15
N ILE A 144 -10.50 18.78 -0.44
CA ILE A 144 -11.48 18.92 -1.51
C ILE A 144 -12.85 19.01 -0.84
N PHE A 145 -13.28 20.25 -0.57
CA PHE A 145 -14.69 20.56 -0.34
C PHE A 145 -15.31 20.94 -1.68
N THR A 146 -16.30 20.18 -2.11
CA THR A 146 -17.34 20.63 -3.04
C THR A 146 -18.66 20.09 -2.54
#